data_AF-A0A3B9LGE8-F1
#
_entry.id   AF-A0A3B9LGE8-F1
#
_cell.length_a   1.000
_cell.length_b   1.000
_cell.length_c   1.000
_cell.angle_alpha   90.00
_cell.angle_beta   90.00
_cell.angle_gamma   90.00
#
_symmetry.space_group_name_H-M   'P 1'
#
loop_
_entity.id
_entity.type
_entity.pdbx_description
1 polymer ?
#
loop_
_entity_poly.entity_id
_entity_poly.type
_entity_poly.pdbx_seq_one_letter_code
_entity_poly.pdbx_strand_id
1 'polypeptide(L)'
;MQHVTAFSRPQTVPAAPGAALPKKTLWILNSWRDLILYVGTPLFLVPMFVLAQARWSAQDIYLFVAAFGAMGHHLPGMIRAYGDRALFGRFRWRFIFAPIFLLGVCGAFSWWDLKGIVLVVFFWGVWHGMMQTYGFCRIYDAKTGSFAALTRRLDFAACAIWFATAVLLSSQRMADTL
;
A
#
# COMPACT_ATOMS: atom_id res chain seq x y z
N MET A 1 36.30 1.77 21.36
CA MET A 1 34.84 1.62 21.20
C MET A 1 34.22 3.02 21.16
N GLN A 2 33.92 3.52 19.96
CA GLN A 2 33.24 4.80 19.78
C GLN A 2 31.76 4.53 19.52
N HIS A 3 30.90 5.02 20.41
CA HIS A 3 29.45 4.98 20.25
C HIS A 3 29.04 5.90 19.10
N VAL A 4 28.73 5.32 17.95
CA VAL A 4 28.09 6.02 16.84
C VAL A 4 26.62 6.23 17.22
N THR A 5 26.26 7.46 17.61
CA THR A 5 24.87 7.86 17.88
C THR A 5 24.05 7.72 16.59
N ALA A 6 23.10 6.77 16.56
CA ALA A 6 22.33 6.36 15.38
C ALA A 6 21.26 7.36 14.88
N PHE A 7 21.41 8.65 15.18
CA PHE A 7 20.51 9.70 14.71
C PHE A 7 21.31 10.88 14.16
N SER A 8 21.91 10.69 12.99
CA SER A 8 22.35 11.83 12.16
C SER A 8 21.12 12.69 11.88
N ARG A 9 21.16 13.96 12.30
CA ARG A 9 20.18 14.98 11.91
C ARG A 9 19.99 14.94 10.38
N PRO A 10 18.78 15.18 9.85
CA PRO A 10 18.62 15.39 8.42
C PRO A 10 19.62 16.47 8.00
N GLN A 11 20.57 16.14 7.13
CA GLN A 11 21.36 17.16 6.46
C GLN A 11 20.36 17.95 5.62
N THR A 12 19.93 19.10 6.13
CA THR A 12 19.17 20.07 5.36
C THR A 12 20.11 20.60 4.30
N VAL A 13 19.89 20.18 3.06
CA VAL A 13 20.49 20.83 1.89
C VAL A 13 20.30 22.34 2.07
N PRO A 14 21.35 23.18 1.95
CA PRO A 14 21.20 24.62 2.02
C PRO A 14 20.11 25.06 1.05
N ALA A 15 19.13 25.84 1.52
CA ALA A 15 18.06 26.33 0.68
C ALA A 15 18.68 27.15 -0.47
N ALA A 16 18.42 26.73 -1.71
CA ALA A 16 18.81 27.49 -2.88
C ALA A 16 18.19 28.90 -2.79
N PRO A 17 18.98 29.98 -2.85
CA PRO A 17 18.43 31.34 -2.85
C PRO A 17 17.58 31.53 -4.11
N GLY A 18 16.28 31.80 -3.95
CA GLY A 18 15.40 32.22 -5.04
C GLY A 18 14.35 31.23 -5.54
N ALA A 19 14.18 30.06 -4.91
CA ALA A 19 13.01 29.23 -5.20
C ALA A 19 11.75 29.90 -4.64
N ALA A 20 10.91 30.46 -5.52
CA ALA A 20 9.58 30.92 -5.15
C ALA A 20 8.87 29.82 -4.35
N LEU A 21 8.26 30.18 -3.22
CA LEU A 21 7.50 29.23 -2.41
C LEU A 21 6.52 28.49 -3.35
N PRO A 22 6.60 27.15 -3.46
CA PRO A 22 5.72 26.43 -4.36
C PRO A 22 4.27 26.78 -4.01
N LYS A 23 3.48 27.15 -5.03
CA LYS A 23 2.04 27.43 -4.84
C LYS A 23 1.44 26.26 -4.07
N LYS A 24 0.76 26.54 -2.95
CA LYS A 24 0.06 25.51 -2.17
C LYS A 24 -1.04 24.92 -3.07
N THR A 25 -0.80 23.73 -3.62
CA THR A 25 -1.80 22.98 -4.38
C THR A 25 -2.46 21.96 -3.45
N LEU A 26 -3.80 21.91 -3.48
CA LEU A 26 -4.56 20.88 -2.78
C LEU A 26 -4.31 19.49 -3.39
N TRP A 27 -4.02 19.46 -4.69
CA TRP A 27 -3.94 18.26 -5.52
C TRP A 27 -2.51 17.74 -5.65
N ILE A 28 -2.36 16.42 -5.74
CA ILE A 28 -1.10 15.71 -5.99
C ILE A 28 -0.58 16.05 -7.39
N LEU A 29 -1.43 15.90 -8.41
CA LEU A 29 -1.14 16.32 -9.78
C LEU A 29 -1.92 17.59 -10.13
N ASN A 30 -3.23 17.45 -10.29
CA ASN A 30 -4.21 18.52 -10.46
C ASN A 30 -5.61 17.96 -10.22
N SER A 31 -6.62 18.82 -10.09
CA SER A 31 -7.98 18.42 -9.72
C SER A 31 -8.55 17.32 -10.60
N TRP A 32 -8.56 17.50 -11.92
CA TRP A 32 -9.19 16.54 -12.82
C TRP A 32 -8.46 15.20 -12.88
N ARG A 33 -7.12 15.22 -12.90
CA ARG A 33 -6.32 13.98 -12.91
C ARG A 33 -6.47 13.20 -11.60
N ASP A 34 -6.41 13.89 -10.47
CA ASP A 34 -6.60 13.26 -9.16
C ASP A 34 -8.02 12.69 -9.05
N LEU A 35 -9.05 13.43 -9.48
CA LEU A 35 -10.43 12.94 -9.49
C LEU A 35 -10.60 11.71 -10.38
N ILE A 36 -10.08 11.70 -11.61
CA ILE A 36 -10.18 10.55 -12.51
C ILE A 36 -9.46 9.32 -11.92
N LEU A 37 -8.24 9.50 -11.42
CA LEU A 37 -7.41 8.39 -10.96
C LEU A 37 -7.87 7.83 -9.62
N TYR A 38 -8.32 8.67 -8.68
CA TYR A 38 -8.62 8.23 -7.32
C TYR A 38 -10.11 8.06 -7.04
N VAL A 39 -11.00 8.77 -7.76
CA VAL A 39 -12.46 8.69 -7.58
C VAL A 39 -13.12 8.03 -8.78
N GLY A 40 -12.81 8.49 -9.99
CA GLY A 40 -13.37 7.97 -11.23
C GLY A 40 -13.04 6.49 -11.44
N THR A 41 -11.80 6.08 -11.15
CA THR A 41 -11.35 4.70 -11.31
C THR A 41 -12.16 3.71 -10.45
N PRO A 42 -12.28 3.85 -9.12
CA PRO A 42 -13.11 2.92 -8.34
C PRO A 42 -14.59 2.99 -8.73
N LEU A 43 -15.14 4.17 -9.02
CA LEU A 43 -16.53 4.29 -9.50
C LEU A 43 -16.77 3.58 -10.83
N PHE A 44 -15.81 3.62 -11.74
CA PHE A 44 -15.86 2.91 -13.01
C PHE A 44 -15.67 1.40 -12.84
N LEU A 45 -14.83 0.98 -11.89
CA LEU A 45 -14.60 -0.44 -11.64
C LEU A 45 -15.85 -1.16 -11.13
N VAL A 46 -16.69 -0.51 -10.32
CA VAL A 46 -17.93 -1.13 -9.79
C VAL A 46 -18.84 -1.71 -10.89
N PRO A 47 -19.31 -0.93 -11.89
CA PRO A 47 -20.14 -1.49 -12.97
C PRO A 47 -19.35 -2.48 -13.84
N MET A 48 -18.04 -2.30 -14.02
CA MET A 48 -17.23 -3.27 -14.75
C MET A 48 -17.17 -4.64 -14.05
N PHE A 49 -17.09 -4.66 -12.71
CA PHE A 49 -17.19 -5.89 -11.93
C PHE A 49 -18.56 -6.55 -12.05
N VAL A 50 -19.65 -5.79 -12.04
CA VAL A 50 -21.00 -6.32 -12.27
C VAL A 50 -21.11 -6.95 -13.67
N LEU A 51 -20.58 -6.27 -14.70
CA LEU A 51 -20.58 -6.80 -16.07
C LEU A 51 -19.66 -8.02 -16.24
N ALA A 52 -18.54 -8.08 -15.52
CA ALA A 52 -17.63 -9.21 -15.54
C ALA A 52 -18.26 -10.46 -14.91
N GLN A 53 -19.01 -10.30 -13.83
CA GLN A 53 -19.71 -11.40 -13.15
C GLN A 53 -20.80 -12.06 -14.01
N ALA A 54 -21.25 -11.40 -15.09
CA ALA A 54 -22.13 -12.02 -16.07
C ALA A 54 -21.44 -13.10 -16.94
N ARG A 55 -20.10 -13.18 -16.90
CA ARG A 55 -19.30 -14.05 -17.79
C ARG A 55 -18.28 -14.90 -17.06
N TRP A 56 -17.80 -14.45 -15.91
CA TRP A 56 -16.74 -15.09 -15.14
C TRP A 56 -17.15 -15.24 -13.68
N SER A 57 -16.66 -16.30 -13.04
CA SER A 57 -16.88 -16.48 -11.61
C SER A 57 -16.14 -15.40 -10.81
N ALA A 58 -16.58 -15.15 -9.57
CA ALA A 58 -15.87 -14.26 -8.65
C ALA A 58 -14.41 -14.71 -8.43
N GLN A 59 -14.16 -16.02 -8.46
CA GLN A 59 -12.81 -16.58 -8.33
C GLN A 59 -11.93 -16.23 -9.54
N ASP A 60 -12.42 -16.39 -10.77
CA ASP A 60 -11.67 -16.05 -11.98
C ASP A 60 -11.31 -14.57 -12.02
N ILE A 61 -12.29 -13.73 -11.67
CA ILE A 61 -12.11 -12.29 -11.56
C ILE A 61 -11.07 -11.98 -10.47
N TYR A 62 -11.15 -12.62 -9.30
CA TYR A 62 -10.18 -12.45 -8.23
C TYR A 62 -8.77 -12.83 -8.67
N LEU A 63 -8.60 -13.98 -9.34
CA LEU A 63 -7.30 -14.42 -9.84
C LEU A 63 -6.72 -13.41 -10.85
N PHE A 64 -7.54 -12.88 -11.76
CA PHE A 64 -7.10 -11.84 -12.69
C PHE A 64 -6.65 -10.58 -11.96
N VAL A 65 -7.45 -10.08 -11.01
CA VAL A 65 -7.13 -8.88 -10.22
C VAL A 65 -5.90 -9.11 -9.34
N ALA A 66 -5.75 -10.29 -8.76
CA ALA A 66 -4.58 -10.65 -7.95
C ALA A 66 -3.32 -10.72 -8.80
N ALA A 67 -3.38 -11.33 -9.98
CA ALA A 67 -2.23 -11.46 -10.88
C ALA A 67 -1.78 -10.11 -11.46
N PHE A 68 -2.71 -9.32 -12.00
CA PHE A 68 -2.34 -8.07 -12.67
C PHE A 68 -2.36 -6.86 -11.75
N GLY A 69 -3.40 -6.72 -10.92
CA GLY A 69 -3.53 -5.61 -9.99
C GLY A 69 -2.54 -5.75 -8.83
N ALA A 70 -2.67 -6.83 -8.05
CA ALA A 70 -1.88 -6.98 -6.83
C ALA A 70 -0.41 -7.36 -7.10
N MET A 71 -0.11 -8.34 -7.95
CA MET A 71 1.29 -8.67 -8.23
C MET A 71 1.96 -7.65 -9.17
N GLY A 72 1.24 -7.14 -10.16
CA GLY A 72 1.79 -6.20 -11.14
C GLY A 72 2.32 -4.90 -10.51
N HIS A 73 1.68 -4.38 -9.46
CA HIS A 73 2.15 -3.16 -8.79
C HIS A 73 3.44 -3.34 -7.99
N HIS A 74 3.85 -4.58 -7.69
CA HIS A 74 5.03 -4.83 -6.87
C HIS A 74 6.30 -4.60 -7.66
N LEU A 75 6.27 -4.87 -8.97
CA LEU A 75 7.43 -4.76 -9.84
C LEU A 75 8.03 -3.33 -9.86
N PRO A 76 7.26 -2.24 -10.07
CA PRO A 76 7.80 -0.88 -9.94
C PRO A 76 8.42 -0.60 -8.56
N GLY A 77 7.82 -1.15 -7.49
CA GLY A 77 8.36 -1.05 -6.14
C GLY A 77 9.72 -1.74 -5.99
N MET A 78 9.86 -2.93 -6.55
CA MET A 78 11.14 -3.67 -6.57
C MET A 78 12.18 -2.94 -7.41
N ILE A 79 11.82 -2.47 -8.61
CA ILE A 79 12.73 -1.70 -9.47
C ILE A 79 13.26 -0.47 -8.71
N ARG A 80 12.40 0.25 -7.99
CA ARG A 80 12.82 1.39 -7.17
C ARG A 80 13.73 0.97 -6.01
N ALA A 81 13.37 -0.09 -5.29
CA ALA A 81 14.11 -0.53 -4.10
C ALA A 81 15.53 -1.04 -4.41
N TYR A 82 15.69 -1.77 -5.51
CA TYR A 82 16.97 -2.35 -5.92
C TYR A 82 17.73 -1.52 -6.97
N GLY A 83 17.03 -0.65 -7.71
CA GLY A 83 17.63 0.23 -8.72
C GLY A 83 18.22 1.52 -8.15
N ASP A 84 17.66 2.06 -7.06
CA ASP A 84 18.22 3.23 -6.36
C ASP A 84 19.40 2.80 -5.47
N ARG A 85 20.63 3.11 -5.91
CA ARG A 85 21.85 2.75 -5.19
C ARG A 85 21.94 3.35 -3.79
N ALA A 86 21.43 4.57 -3.58
CA ALA A 86 21.48 5.23 -2.28
C ALA A 86 20.49 4.57 -1.31
N LEU A 87 19.28 4.29 -1.78
CA LEU A 87 18.26 3.58 -1.00
C LEU A 87 18.72 2.16 -0.66
N PHE A 88 19.24 1.42 -1.64
CA PHE A 88 19.76 0.08 -1.44
C PHE A 88 20.94 0.08 -0.47
N GLY A 89 21.91 0.97 -0.65
CA GLY A 89 23.08 1.07 0.23
C GLY A 89 22.70 1.33 1.70
N ARG A 90 21.65 2.15 1.93
CA ARG A 90 21.12 2.48 3.26
C ARG A 90 20.41 1.31 3.94
N PHE A 91 19.66 0.49 3.19
CA PHE A 91 18.85 -0.60 3.75
C PHE A 91 19.29 -2.00 3.28
N ARG A 92 20.54 -2.13 2.83
CA ARG A 92 21.09 -3.32 2.14
C ARG A 92 20.71 -4.65 2.78
N TRP A 93 20.87 -4.75 4.09
CA TRP A 93 20.64 -6.01 4.81
C TRP A 93 19.17 -6.37 4.87
N ARG A 94 18.27 -5.37 4.96
CA ARG A 94 16.83 -5.61 4.90
C ARG A 94 16.41 -6.08 3.51
N PHE A 95 16.96 -5.46 2.46
CA PHE A 95 16.65 -5.84 1.08
C PHE A 95 17.28 -7.17 0.65
N ILE A 96 18.30 -7.67 1.33
CA ILE A 96 18.86 -9.00 1.06
C ILE A 96 18.16 -10.06 1.90
N PHE A 97 18.10 -9.89 3.22
CA PHE A 97 17.64 -10.94 4.11
C PHE A 97 16.12 -11.07 4.16
N ALA A 98 15.34 -10.00 4.01
CA ALA A 98 13.88 -10.11 4.09
C ALA A 98 13.28 -10.96 2.96
N PRO A 99 13.67 -10.81 1.68
CA PRO A 99 13.21 -11.69 0.61
C PRO A 99 13.64 -13.15 0.82
N ILE A 100 14.88 -13.39 1.24
CA ILE A 100 15.40 -14.74 1.50
C ILE A 100 14.60 -15.39 2.63
N PHE A 101 14.39 -14.67 3.72
CA PHE A 101 13.58 -15.11 4.85
C PHE A 101 12.15 -15.43 4.40
N LEU A 102 11.52 -14.54 3.62
CA LEU A 102 10.18 -14.75 3.11
C LEU A 102 10.09 -16.00 2.22
N LEU A 103 11.04 -16.18 1.29
CA LEU A 103 11.12 -17.37 0.45
C LEU A 103 11.29 -18.64 1.28
N GLY A 104 12.16 -18.61 2.29
CA GLY A 104 12.38 -19.73 3.20
C GLY A 104 11.13 -20.10 4.00
N VAL A 105 10.44 -19.11 4.58
CA VAL A 105 9.19 -19.32 5.32
C VAL A 105 8.08 -19.84 4.40
N CYS A 106 7.90 -19.24 3.23
CA CYS A 106 6.89 -19.70 2.27
C CYS A 106 7.19 -21.13 1.77
N GLY A 107 8.45 -21.43 1.46
CA GLY A 107 8.89 -22.77 1.05
C GLY A 107 8.65 -23.81 2.15
N ALA A 108 9.03 -23.49 3.39
CA ALA A 108 8.76 -24.31 4.56
C ALA A 108 7.25 -24.61 4.74
N PHE A 109 6.42 -23.58 4.74
CA PHE A 109 4.98 -23.75 4.93
C PHE A 109 4.35 -24.54 3.78
N SER A 110 4.81 -24.33 2.54
CA SER A 110 4.37 -25.13 1.40
C SER A 110 4.81 -26.59 1.50
N TRP A 111 6.04 -26.85 1.97
CA TRP A 111 6.58 -28.20 2.08
C TRP A 111 5.87 -29.04 3.16
N TRP A 112 5.50 -28.40 4.28
CA TRP A 112 4.80 -29.04 5.39
C TRP A 112 3.28 -28.87 5.37
N ASP A 113 2.72 -28.39 4.26
CA ASP A 113 1.29 -28.09 4.08
C ASP A 113 0.65 -27.23 5.20
N LEU A 114 1.44 -26.31 5.77
CA LEU A 114 0.99 -25.44 6.84
C LEU A 114 0.15 -24.29 6.28
N LYS A 115 -1.14 -24.25 6.63
CA LYS A 115 -2.07 -23.21 6.13
C LYS A 115 -1.95 -21.87 6.85
N GLY A 116 -1.22 -21.79 7.96
CA GLY A 116 -1.10 -20.57 8.77
C GLY A 116 -0.56 -19.35 8.00
N ILE A 117 0.29 -19.58 6.98
CA ILE A 117 0.80 -18.49 6.13
C ILE A 117 -0.31 -17.80 5.33
N VAL A 118 -1.38 -18.52 4.98
CA VAL A 118 -2.54 -17.96 4.24
C VAL A 118 -3.24 -16.91 5.09
N LEU A 119 -3.46 -17.19 6.38
CA LEU A 119 -4.04 -16.23 7.32
C LEU A 119 -3.15 -15.00 7.49
N VAL A 120 -1.84 -15.19 7.64
CA VAL A 120 -0.88 -14.08 7.75
C VAL A 120 -0.93 -13.21 6.50
N VAL A 121 -0.89 -13.80 5.31
CA VAL A 121 -0.96 -13.08 4.02
C VAL A 121 -2.30 -12.37 3.86
N PHE A 122 -3.40 -13.00 4.29
CA PHE A 122 -4.73 -12.40 4.25
C PHE A 122 -4.81 -11.14 5.12
N PHE A 123 -4.47 -11.25 6.41
CA PHE A 123 -4.49 -10.09 7.32
C PHE A 123 -3.51 -9.01 6.88
N TRP A 124 -2.32 -9.41 6.44
CA TRP A 124 -1.34 -8.47 5.90
C TRP A 124 -1.88 -7.75 4.65
N GLY A 125 -2.54 -8.45 3.74
CA GLY A 125 -3.12 -7.87 2.53
C GLY A 125 -4.22 -6.86 2.82
N VAL A 126 -5.13 -7.18 3.75
CA VAL A 126 -6.19 -6.27 4.22
C VAL A 126 -5.57 -5.04 4.87
N TRP A 127 -4.64 -5.24 5.80
CA TRP A 127 -3.91 -4.15 6.47
C TRP A 127 -3.13 -3.27 5.48
N HIS A 128 -2.43 -3.89 4.53
CA HIS A 128 -1.62 -3.20 3.53
C HIS A 128 -2.49 -2.31 2.65
N GLY A 129 -3.59 -2.84 2.09
CA GLY A 129 -4.52 -2.07 1.29
C GLY A 129 -5.16 -0.93 2.08
N MET A 130 -5.56 -1.18 3.33
CA MET A 130 -6.11 -0.16 4.22
C MET A 130 -5.09 0.97 4.47
N MET A 131 -3.85 0.62 4.83
CA MET A 131 -2.80 1.59 5.12
C MET A 131 -2.38 2.37 3.87
N GLN A 132 -2.45 1.76 2.69
CA GLN A 132 -2.20 2.44 1.42
C GLN A 132 -3.26 3.51 1.16
N THR A 133 -4.55 3.16 1.26
CA THR A 133 -5.67 4.11 1.10
C THR A 133 -5.59 5.23 2.13
N TYR A 134 -5.36 4.87 3.40
CA TYR A 134 -5.18 5.84 4.48
C TYR A 134 -4.01 6.80 4.20
N GLY A 135 -2.87 6.27 3.75
CA GLY A 135 -1.69 7.07 3.39
C GLY A 135 -1.98 8.07 2.26
N PHE A 136 -2.75 7.68 1.24
CA PHE A 136 -3.19 8.59 0.19
C PHE A 136 -4.01 9.76 0.75
N CYS A 137 -4.99 9.50 1.61
CA CYS A 137 -5.76 10.57 2.28
C CYS A 137 -4.83 11.52 3.05
N ARG A 138 -3.80 10.99 3.74
CA ARG A 138 -2.86 11.81 4.50
C ARG A 138 -1.98 12.74 3.67
N ILE A 139 -1.76 12.44 2.37
CA ILE A 139 -1.03 13.34 1.47
C ILE A 139 -1.84 14.62 1.22
N TYR A 140 -3.16 14.52 1.04
CA TYR A 140 -4.03 15.68 0.82
C TYR A 140 -4.08 16.59 2.04
N ASP A 141 -4.20 16.01 3.23
CA ASP A 141 -4.14 16.79 4.46
C ASP A 141 -2.77 17.46 4.68
N ALA A 142 -1.67 16.77 4.35
CA ALA A 142 -0.34 17.36 4.45
C ALA A 142 -0.21 18.59 3.52
N LYS A 143 -0.86 18.56 2.36
CA LYS A 143 -0.91 19.69 1.41
C LYS A 143 -1.71 20.89 1.94
N THR A 144 -2.72 20.66 2.78
CA THR A 144 -3.49 21.72 3.45
C THR A 144 -2.90 22.16 4.79
N GLY A 145 -1.88 21.45 5.29
CA GLY A 145 -1.29 21.69 6.61
C GLY A 145 -2.11 21.11 7.77
N SER A 146 -3.01 20.18 7.49
CA SER A 146 -3.81 19.48 8.50
C SER A 146 -3.00 18.34 9.13
N PHE A 147 -2.63 18.50 10.41
CA PHE A 147 -1.88 17.50 11.17
C PHE A 147 -2.53 17.19 12.54
N ALA A 148 -3.79 17.59 12.73
CA ALA A 148 -4.50 17.38 13.99
C ALA A 148 -4.61 15.88 14.32
N ALA A 149 -4.28 15.52 15.57
CA ALA A 149 -4.28 14.13 16.01
C ALA A 149 -5.67 13.49 15.95
N LEU A 150 -6.73 14.28 16.19
CA LEU A 150 -8.11 13.80 16.13
C LEU A 150 -8.50 13.42 14.69
N THR A 151 -8.33 14.32 13.71
CA THR A 151 -8.62 14.05 12.29
C THR A 151 -7.88 12.81 11.81
N ARG A 152 -6.59 12.71 12.12
CA ARG A 152 -5.76 11.54 11.78
C ARG A 152 -6.32 10.23 12.34
N ARG A 153 -6.86 10.24 13.56
CA ARG A 153 -7.47 9.05 14.20
C ARG A 153 -8.83 8.72 13.61
N LEU A 154 -9.65 9.73 13.32
CA LEU A 154 -10.96 9.55 12.70
C LEU A 154 -10.83 9.00 11.27
N ASP A 155 -9.91 9.53 10.47
CA ASP A 155 -9.62 9.01 9.13
C ASP A 155 -9.17 7.54 9.18
N PHE A 156 -8.28 7.21 10.14
CA PHE A 156 -7.81 5.85 10.32
C PHE A 156 -8.96 4.91 10.73
N ALA A 157 -9.78 5.33 11.70
CA ALA A 157 -10.94 4.56 12.13
C ALA A 157 -11.94 4.36 10.99
N ALA A 158 -12.18 5.40 10.17
CA ALA A 158 -13.02 5.30 8.99
C ALA A 158 -12.46 4.27 7.99
N CYS A 159 -11.17 4.36 7.63
CA CYS A 159 -10.53 3.37 6.76
C CYS A 159 -10.63 1.95 7.34
N ALA A 160 -10.36 1.79 8.64
CA ALA A 160 -10.42 0.49 9.30
C ALA A 160 -11.84 -0.10 9.30
N ILE A 161 -12.86 0.69 9.63
CA ILE A 161 -14.26 0.26 9.63
C ILE A 161 -14.70 -0.16 8.22
N TRP A 162 -14.39 0.64 7.20
CA TRP A 162 -14.72 0.33 5.81
C TRP A 162 -14.09 -0.98 5.33
N PHE A 163 -12.78 -1.17 5.57
CA PHE A 163 -12.08 -2.40 5.19
C PHE A 163 -12.57 -3.61 5.98
N ALA A 164 -12.77 -3.47 7.30
CA ALA A 164 -13.32 -4.54 8.14
C ALA A 164 -14.72 -4.95 7.68
N THR A 165 -15.58 -3.98 7.35
CA THR A 165 -16.94 -4.23 6.84
C THR A 165 -16.90 -5.00 5.53
N ALA A 166 -16.06 -4.59 4.58
CA ALA A 166 -15.91 -5.29 3.31
C ALA A 166 -15.44 -6.74 3.47
N VAL A 167 -14.55 -6.99 4.44
CA VAL A 167 -14.09 -8.35 4.77
C VAL A 167 -15.19 -9.17 5.43
N LEU A 168 -15.82 -8.65 6.48
CA LEU A 168 -16.82 -9.38 7.28
C LEU A 168 -18.10 -9.69 6.50
N LEU A 169 -18.48 -8.82 5.56
CA LEU A 169 -19.65 -9.04 4.70
C LEU A 169 -19.34 -9.87 3.45
N SER A 170 -18.07 -10.20 3.19
CA SER A 170 -17.70 -11.04 2.05
C SER A 170 -17.79 -12.51 2.43
N SER A 171 -18.83 -13.18 1.92
CA SER A 171 -19.01 -14.62 2.11
C SER A 171 -17.80 -15.42 1.65
N GLN A 172 -17.17 -15.05 0.53
CA GLN A 172 -15.97 -15.71 0.02
C GLN A 172 -14.78 -15.56 0.99
N ARG A 173 -14.55 -14.36 1.53
CA ARG A 173 -13.45 -14.16 2.49
C ARG A 173 -13.70 -14.85 3.83
N MET A 174 -14.95 -14.94 4.28
CA MET A 174 -15.31 -15.57 5.54
C MET A 174 -15.44 -17.10 5.45
N ALA A 175 -15.75 -17.64 4.26
CA ALA A 175 -15.84 -19.08 4.02
C ALA A 175 -14.49 -19.72 3.69
N ASP A 176 -13.58 -19.01 3.00
CA ASP A 176 -12.25 -19.54 2.62
C ASP A 176 -11.19 -19.39 3.75
N THR A 177 -11.55 -18.79 4.89
CA THR A 177 -10.65 -18.59 6.05
C THR A 177 -10.92 -19.50 7.24
N LEU A 178 -11.93 -20.37 7.16
CA LEU A 178 -12.30 -21.41 8.14
C LEU A 178 -12.26 -22.79 7.49
#